data_AF-A0A358L4E0-F1
#
_entry.id   AF-A0A358L4E0-F1
#
_cell.length_a   1.000
_cell.length_b   1.000
_cell.length_c   1.000
_cell.angle_alpha   90.00
_cell.angle_beta   90.00
_cell.angle_gamma   90.00
#
_symmetry.space_group_name_H-M   'P 1'
#
loop_
_entity.id
_entity.type
_entity.pdbx_description
1 polymer ?
#
loop_
_entity_poly.entity_id
_entity_poly.type
_entity_poly.pdbx_seq_one_letter_code
_entity_poly.pdbx_strand_id
1 'polypeptide(L)' 'MSEFSQTVPELVAWARKNDFSVSLPTERLAFLLAVATLNGERMDGEMSEGELTDAFRHVSEGFEQTSETVSVRANNAIND' A
#
# COMPACT_ATOMS: atom_id res chain seq x y z
N MET A 1 16.87 27.59 -13.09
CA MET A 1 15.40 27.67 -13.07
C MET A 1 14.91 26.50 -13.88
N SER A 2 14.26 25.52 -13.27
CA SER A 2 13.76 24.35 -13.99
C SER A 2 12.76 24.81 -15.04
N GLU A 3 13.10 24.67 -16.32
CA GLU A 3 12.12 24.81 -17.39
C GLU A 3 11.10 23.69 -17.21
N PHE A 4 9.91 24.03 -16.71
CA PHE A 4 8.77 23.14 -16.78
C PHE A 4 8.43 22.97 -18.27
N SER A 5 8.98 21.93 -18.90
CA SER A 5 8.80 21.69 -20.34
C SER A 5 7.39 21.20 -20.70
N GLN A 6 6.49 21.10 -19.70
CA GLN A 6 5.12 20.66 -19.87
C GLN A 6 4.18 21.70 -19.26
N THR A 7 3.20 22.07 -20.05
CA THR A 7 2.07 22.86 -19.59
C THR A 7 1.22 22.05 -18.60
N VAL A 8 0.48 22.74 -17.73
CA VAL A 8 -0.43 22.07 -16.76
C VAL A 8 -1.39 21.08 -17.45
N PRO A 9 -2.01 21.39 -18.60
CA PRO A 9 -2.85 20.43 -19.32
C PRO A 9 -2.11 19.18 -19.81
N GLU A 10 -0.86 19.33 -20.28
CA GLU A 10 -0.04 18.20 -20.71
C GLU A 10 0.31 17.27 -19.54
N LEU A 11 0.63 17.84 -18.37
CA LEU A 11 0.87 17.06 -17.16
C LEU A 11 -0.39 16.28 -16.74
N VAL A 12 -1.56 16.92 -16.77
CA VAL A 12 -2.84 16.26 -16.44
C VAL A 12 -3.17 15.17 -17.44
N ALA A 13 -2.96 15.41 -18.74
CA ALA A 13 -3.18 14.41 -19.78
C ALA A 13 -2.21 13.22 -19.62
N TRP A 14 -0.95 13.49 -19.25
CA TRP A 14 0.04 12.47 -18.97
C TRP A 14 -0.33 11.66 -17.71
N ALA A 15 -0.71 12.30 -16.60
CA ALA A 15 -1.13 11.60 -15.39
C ALA A 15 -2.34 10.68 -15.65
N ARG A 16 -3.32 11.16 -16.43
CA ARG A 16 -4.47 10.36 -16.86
C ARG A 16 -4.06 9.20 -17.78
N LYS A 17 -3.14 9.42 -18.72
CA LYS A 17 -2.66 8.39 -19.65
C LYS A 17 -1.93 7.25 -18.92
N ASN A 18 -1.23 7.55 -17.83
CA ASN A 18 -0.53 6.55 -17.01
C ASN A 18 -1.40 5.96 -15.89
N ASP A 19 -2.68 6.35 -15.82
CA ASP A 19 -3.64 5.88 -14.82
C ASP A 19 -3.15 6.04 -13.36
N PHE A 20 -2.47 7.16 -13.09
CA PHE A 20 -2.00 7.46 -11.75
C PHE A 20 -3.18 7.66 -10.82
N SER A 21 -3.30 6.72 -9.88
CA SER A 21 -4.30 6.74 -8.84
C SER A 21 -3.71 6.19 -7.55
N VAL A 22 -4.29 6.60 -6.43
CA VAL A 22 -3.99 6.06 -5.11
C VAL A 22 -5.33 5.77 -4.45
N SER A 23 -5.59 4.51 -4.18
CA SER A 23 -6.80 4.07 -3.49
C SER A 23 -6.41 3.46 -2.15
N LEU A 24 -6.52 4.26 -1.08
CA LEU A 24 -6.22 3.82 0.28
C LEU A 24 -7.46 3.96 1.18
N PRO A 25 -8.45 3.05 1.06
CA PRO A 25 -9.48 2.89 2.08
C PRO A 25 -8.88 2.69 3.48
N THR A 26 -9.66 2.93 4.53
CA THR A 26 -9.20 2.89 5.92
C THR A 26 -8.41 1.63 6.27
N GLU A 27 -8.86 0.46 5.83
CA GLU A 27 -8.16 -0.82 6.05
C GLU A 27 -6.82 -0.90 5.31
N ARG A 28 -6.76 -0.44 4.05
CA ARG A 28 -5.52 -0.39 3.25
C ARG A 28 -4.52 0.59 3.85
N LEU A 29 -4.99 1.76 4.27
CA LEU A 29 -4.15 2.76 4.94
C LEU A 29 -3.63 2.22 6.28
N ALA A 30 -4.47 1.55 7.07
CA ALA A 30 -4.07 0.93 8.33
C ALA A 30 -3.00 -0.16 8.10
N PHE A 31 -3.18 -0.99 7.06
CA PHE A 31 -2.17 -1.97 6.64
C PHE A 31 -0.86 -1.31 6.23
N LEU A 32 -0.90 -0.27 5.39
CA LEU A 32 0.30 0.47 4.97
C LEU A 32 1.03 1.11 6.17
N LEU A 33 0.30 1.64 7.15
CA LEU A 33 0.87 2.20 8.37
C LEU A 33 1.48 1.11 9.26
N ALA A 34 0.85 -0.08 9.36
CA ALA A 34 1.41 -1.22 10.07
C ALA A 34 2.75 -1.67 9.43
N VAL A 35 2.79 -1.77 8.10
CA VAL A 35 4.02 -2.06 7.35
C VAL A 35 5.07 -0.98 7.61
N ALA A 36 4.72 0.30 7.50
CA ALA A 36 5.66 1.40 7.73
C ALA A 36 6.23 1.39 9.17
N THR A 37 5.41 1.03 10.16
CA THR A 37 5.81 0.93 11.57
C THR A 37 6.83 -0.21 11.75
N LEU A 38 6.51 -1.42 11.28
CA LEU A 38 7.41 -2.58 11.34
C LEU A 38 8.72 -2.31 10.59
N ASN A 39 8.62 -1.64 9.44
CA ASN A 39 9.76 -1.26 8.62
C ASN A 39 10.67 -0.23 9.31
N GLY A 40 10.12 0.65 10.16
CA GLY A 40 10.86 1.68 10.87
C GLY A 40 11.64 1.17 12.09
N GLU A 41 11.18 0.10 12.72
CA GLU A 41 11.86 -0.53 13.86
C GLU A 41 12.91 -1.58 13.45
N ARG A 42 12.97 -1.89 12.15
CA ARG A 42 13.82 -2.94 11.60
C ARG A 42 15.28 -2.51 11.56
N MET A 43 16.15 -3.33 12.14
CA MET A 43 17.59 -3.05 12.25
C MET A 43 18.39 -3.52 11.04
N ASP A 44 17.98 -4.61 10.38
CA ASP A 44 18.64 -5.18 9.18
C ASP A 44 17.67 -6.03 8.35
N GLY A 45 17.94 -6.14 7.04
CA GLY A 45 17.23 -7.03 6.07
C GLY A 45 15.86 -6.52 5.61
N GLU A 46 15.43 -6.79 4.37
CA GLU A 46 14.11 -6.34 3.87
C GLU A 46 12.94 -7.12 4.50
N MET A 47 11.74 -6.52 4.52
CA MET A 47 10.53 -7.24 4.95
C MET A 47 10.20 -8.35 3.96
N SER A 48 9.98 -9.55 4.49
CA SER A 48 9.51 -10.70 3.74
C SER A 48 8.00 -10.66 3.51
N GLU A 49 7.53 -11.39 2.50
CA GLU A 49 6.09 -11.57 2.23
C GLU A 49 5.35 -12.21 3.41
N GLY A 50 6.03 -13.07 4.18
CA GLY A 50 5.50 -13.64 5.41
C GLY A 50 5.20 -12.57 6.46
N GLU A 51 6.13 -11.64 6.68
CA GLU A 51 5.95 -10.51 7.61
C GLU A 51 4.83 -9.56 7.13
N LEU A 52 4.70 -9.34 5.82
CA LEU A 52 3.59 -8.56 5.26
C LEU A 52 2.24 -9.26 5.49
N THR A 53 2.18 -10.57 5.31
CA THR A 53 0.96 -11.37 5.55
C THR A 53 0.59 -11.37 7.02
N ASP A 54 1.57 -11.42 7.91
CA ASP A 54 1.35 -11.37 9.36
C ASP A 54 0.88 -9.98 9.81
N ALA A 55 1.46 -8.91 9.26
CA ALA A 55 0.99 -7.54 9.48
C ALA A 55 -0.46 -7.36 8.99
N PHE A 56 -0.79 -7.90 7.81
CA PHE A 56 -2.16 -7.87 7.28
C PHE A 56 -3.14 -8.61 8.19
N ARG A 57 -2.73 -9.76 8.75
CA ARG A 57 -3.57 -10.54 9.68
C ARG A 57 -3.93 -9.71 10.91
N HIS A 58 -2.97 -9.00 11.51
CA HIS A 58 -3.22 -8.16 12.66
C HIS A 58 -4.20 -7.02 12.36
N VAL A 59 -4.07 -6.40 11.19
CA VAL A 59 -5.03 -5.38 10.73
C VAL A 59 -6.41 -6.00 10.48
N SER A 60 -6.48 -7.14 9.80
CA SER A 60 -7.73 -7.86 9.56
C SER A 60 -8.46 -8.23 10.85
N GLU A 61 -7.73 -8.62 11.90
CA GLU A 61 -8.28 -8.87 13.24
C GLU A 61 -8.81 -7.58 13.88
N GLY A 62 -8.07 -6.47 13.79
CA GLY A 62 -8.50 -5.16 14.30
C GLY A 62 -9.76 -4.59 13.63
N PHE A 63 -10.06 -5.01 12.41
CA PHE A 63 -11.29 -4.69 11.67
C PHE A 63 -12.37 -5.79 11.76
N GLU A 64 -12.19 -6.80 12.62
CA GLU A 64 -13.16 -7.88 12.85
C GLU A 64 -13.53 -8.67 11.57
N GLN A 65 -12.58 -8.80 10.64
CA GLN A 65 -12.82 -9.47 9.36
C GLN A 65 -12.60 -10.99 9.47
N THR A 66 -13.29 -11.76 8.62
CA THR A 66 -13.22 -13.22 8.62
C THR A 66 -11.79 -13.74 8.37
N SER A 67 -11.34 -14.65 9.24
CA SER A 67 -10.03 -15.31 9.15
C SER A 67 -9.91 -16.29 7.98
N GLU A 68 -11.01 -16.91 7.56
CA GLU A 68 -11.04 -17.90 6.46
C GLU A 68 -10.51 -17.35 5.13
N THR A 69 -10.64 -16.05 4.90
CA THR A 69 -10.24 -15.39 3.64
C THR A 69 -8.95 -14.57 3.79
N VAL A 70 -8.31 -14.59 4.96
CA VAL A 70 -7.22 -13.66 5.29
C VAL A 70 -6.04 -13.77 4.32
N SER A 71 -5.64 -14.99 3.92
CA SER A 71 -4.51 -15.20 3.03
C SER A 71 -4.76 -14.64 1.62
N VAL A 72 -5.96 -14.84 1.09
CA VAL A 72 -6.35 -14.33 -0.23
C VAL A 72 -6.45 -12.81 -0.20
N ARG A 73 -7.05 -12.25 0.86
CA ARG A 73 -7.17 -10.79 1.03
C ARG A 73 -5.82 -10.11 1.26
N ALA A 74 -4.90 -10.76 1.98
CA ALA A 74 -3.53 -10.29 2.17
C ALA A 74 -2.79 -10.22 0.84
N ASN A 75 -2.85 -11.28 0.04
CA ASN A 75 -2.23 -11.30 -1.28
C ASN A 75 -2.80 -10.19 -2.19
N ASN A 76 -4.12 -10.01 -2.18
CA ASN A 76 -4.79 -8.91 -2.88
C ASN A 76 -4.45 -7.53 -2.30
N ALA A 77 -3.98 -7.42 -1.06
CA ALA A 77 -3.57 -6.16 -0.44
C ALA A 77 -2.14 -5.76 -0.75
N ILE A 78 -1.30 -6.76 -0.98
CA ILE A 78 0.11 -6.57 -1.30
C ILE A 78 0.28 -6.26 -2.79
N ASN A 79 -0.57 -6.84 -3.65
CA ASN A 79 -0.49 -6.67 -5.10
C ASN A 79 -1.19 -5.41 -5.64
N ASP A 80 -2.12 -4.85 -4.88
CA ASP A 80 -2.93 -3.67 -5.22
C ASP A 80 -2.20 -2.38 -4.81
#